data_AF-A0A7W0K7H1-F1
#
_entry.id   AF-A0A7W0K7H1-F1
#
_cell.length_a   1.000
_cell.length_b   1.000
_cell.length_c   1.000
_cell.angle_alpha   90.00
_cell.angle_beta   90.00
_cell.angle_gamma   90.00
#
_symmetry.space_group_name_H-M   'P 1'
#
loop_
_entity.id
_entity.type
_entity.pdbx_description
1 polymer ?
#
loop_
_entity_poly.entity_id
_entity_poly.type
_entity_poly.pdbx_seq_one_letter_code
_entity_poly.pdbx_strand_id
1 'polypeptide(L)'
;MTAAANDDELSGVWTLSTTIESSSMRTFQGLQLGYRIELNQNGNQISGSGQKVTENGRAVAAGGRTPISVRGTVEGNRLTLTFTERGARRPTEGKFILHRQDGGALRGRFSSSAAGSSGLAEARKHQG
;
A
#
# COMPACT_ATOMS: atom_id res chain seq x y z
N MET A 1 17.76 -2.51 27.65
CA MET A 1 17.08 -3.63 26.94
C MET A 1 16.91 -3.18 25.50
N THR A 2 17.77 -3.66 24.61
CA THR A 2 17.71 -3.33 23.18
C THR A 2 16.56 -4.13 22.59
N ALA A 3 15.52 -3.44 22.07
CA ALA A 3 14.40 -4.10 21.43
C ALA A 3 14.93 -4.85 20.20
N ALA A 4 14.85 -6.19 20.23
CA ALA A 4 14.87 -6.96 19.00
C ALA A 4 13.71 -6.45 18.15
N ALA A 5 13.97 -6.03 16.91
CA ALA A 5 12.91 -5.75 15.97
C ALA A 5 12.08 -7.04 15.86
N ASN A 6 10.84 -7.00 16.34
CA ASN A 6 9.92 -8.09 16.09
C ASN A 6 9.70 -8.09 14.58
N ASP A 7 10.18 -9.12 13.88
CA ASP A 7 9.86 -9.35 12.45
C ASP A 7 8.33 -9.45 12.23
N ASP A 8 7.58 -9.65 13.31
CA ASP A 8 6.12 -9.60 13.32
C ASP A 8 5.51 -8.19 13.40
N GLU A 9 6.30 -7.14 13.62
CA GLU A 9 5.81 -5.77 13.70
C GLU A 9 5.81 -5.10 12.32
N LEU A 10 4.66 -4.56 11.95
CA LEU A 10 4.45 -3.89 10.67
C LEU A 10 4.83 -2.39 10.69
N SER A 11 5.12 -1.81 11.85
CA SER A 11 5.56 -0.41 11.98
C SER A 11 6.83 -0.15 11.17
N GLY A 12 6.89 1.00 10.51
CA GLY A 12 8.05 1.45 9.74
C GLY A 12 7.69 1.87 8.30
N VAL A 13 8.72 2.13 7.50
CA VAL A 13 8.55 2.60 6.13
C VAL A 13 8.52 1.42 5.16
N TRP A 14 7.53 1.40 4.28
CA TRP A 14 7.30 0.37 3.28
C TRP A 14 7.25 0.97 1.87
N THR A 15 7.82 0.25 0.91
CA THR A 15 7.46 0.41 -0.50
C THR A 15 6.32 -0.54 -0.82
N LEU A 16 5.18 -0.01 -1.25
CA LEU A 16 4.01 -0.76 -1.69
C LEU A 16 3.85 -0.58 -3.19
N SER A 17 3.77 -1.67 -3.94
CA SER A 17 3.54 -1.69 -5.38
C SER A 17 2.23 -2.38 -5.71
N THR A 18 1.47 -1.83 -6.65
CA THR A 18 0.26 -2.44 -7.19
C THR A 18 0.38 -2.66 -8.68
N THR A 19 -0.28 -3.70 -9.19
CA THR A 19 -0.49 -3.90 -10.63
C THR A 19 -1.99 -4.01 -10.87
N ILE A 20 -2.56 -3.09 -11.65
CA ILE A 20 -3.98 -3.11 -11.99
C ILE A 20 -4.24 -4.24 -13.01
N GLU A 21 -5.02 -5.23 -12.61
CA GLU A 21 -5.40 -6.36 -13.49
C GLU A 21 -6.76 -6.14 -14.16
N SER A 22 -7.69 -5.49 -13.46
CA SER A 22 -9.04 -5.21 -13.94
C SER A 22 -9.45 -3.78 -13.64
N SER A 23 -10.14 -3.14 -14.58
CA SER A 23 -10.65 -1.77 -14.48
C SER A 23 -11.73 -1.55 -15.56
N SER A 24 -12.72 -0.70 -15.28
CA SER A 24 -13.70 -0.28 -16.28
C SER A 24 -13.08 0.63 -17.35
N MET A 25 -11.91 1.23 -17.06
CA MET A 25 -11.14 2.03 -18.01
C MET A 25 -9.92 1.24 -18.48
N ARG A 26 -9.89 0.86 -19.76
CA ARG A 26 -8.78 0.08 -20.35
C ARG A 26 -7.41 0.73 -20.17
N THR A 27 -7.35 2.06 -20.15
CA THR A 27 -6.10 2.82 -19.92
C THR A 27 -5.44 2.54 -18.58
N PHE A 28 -6.16 1.98 -17.60
CA PHE A 28 -5.60 1.63 -16.30
C PHE A 28 -5.13 0.18 -16.22
N GLN A 29 -5.56 -0.70 -17.13
CA GLN A 29 -5.16 -2.11 -17.11
C GLN A 29 -3.66 -2.23 -17.38
N GLY A 30 -2.97 -2.99 -16.54
CA GLY A 30 -1.51 -3.15 -16.58
C GLY A 30 -0.72 -2.03 -15.93
N LEU A 31 -1.35 -0.94 -15.46
CA LEU A 31 -0.62 0.12 -14.76
C LEU A 31 -0.01 -0.40 -13.46
N GLN A 32 1.24 -0.01 -13.23
CA GLN A 32 1.98 -0.29 -12.01
C GLN A 32 2.13 0.98 -11.21
N LEU A 33 1.59 1.02 -9.99
CA LEU A 33 1.71 2.17 -9.10
C LEU A 33 2.60 1.80 -7.92
N GLY A 34 3.47 2.72 -7.51
CA GLY A 34 4.30 2.54 -6.33
C GLY A 34 4.13 3.66 -5.32
N TYR A 35 4.06 3.28 -4.06
CA TYR A 35 3.82 4.15 -2.91
C TYR A 35 4.93 3.94 -1.89
N ARG A 36 5.31 5.03 -1.23
CA ARG A 36 6.12 4.98 0.00
C ARG A 36 5.20 5.33 1.17
N ILE A 37 5.02 4.40 2.09
CA ILE A 37 4.06 4.50 3.20
C ILE A 37 4.79 4.23 4.51
N GLU A 38 4.57 5.07 5.50
CA GLU A 38 4.96 4.81 6.88
C GLU A 38 3.75 4.25 7.64
N LEU A 39 3.94 3.07 8.24
CA LEU A 39 2.95 2.38 9.06
C LEU A 39 3.30 2.52 10.55
N ASN A 40 2.28 2.60 11.37
CA ASN A 40 2.34 2.53 12.82
C ASN A 40 1.34 1.47 13.29
N GLN A 41 1.85 0.47 14.01
CA GLN A 41 1.07 -0.59 14.61
C GLN A 41 0.92 -0.37 16.11
N ASN A 42 -0.33 -0.42 16.60
CA ASN A 42 -0.65 -0.44 18.02
C ASN A 42 -1.53 -1.67 18.32
N GLY A 43 -0.92 -2.72 18.85
CA GLY A 43 -1.56 -4.04 18.97
C GLY A 43 -1.96 -4.55 17.59
N ASN A 44 -3.26 -4.82 17.39
CA ASN A 44 -3.81 -5.26 16.11
C ASN A 44 -4.22 -4.09 15.19
N GLN A 45 -4.20 -2.85 15.68
CA GLN A 45 -4.60 -1.69 14.88
C GLN A 45 -3.41 -1.18 14.06
N ILE A 46 -3.67 -0.88 12.80
CA ILE A 46 -2.71 -0.32 11.86
C ILE A 46 -3.20 1.05 11.40
N SER A 47 -2.31 2.02 11.41
CA SER A 47 -2.50 3.32 10.77
C SER A 47 -1.28 3.65 9.94
N GLY A 48 -1.43 4.53 8.95
CA GLY A 48 -0.28 4.95 8.17
C GLY A 48 -0.61 6.05 7.17
N SER A 49 0.46 6.64 6.65
CA SER A 49 0.36 7.66 5.61
C SER A 49 1.58 7.63 4.71
N GLY A 50 1.43 8.17 3.51
CA GLY A 50 2.47 8.11 2.50
C GLY A 50 2.12 8.88 1.25
N GLN A 51 2.83 8.60 0.18
CA GLN A 51 2.60 9.21 -1.13
C GLN A 51 2.85 8.22 -2.27
N LYS A 52 2.16 8.43 -3.39
CA LYS A 52 2.51 7.82 -4.68
C LYS A 52 3.84 8.39 -5.16
N VAL A 53 4.81 7.53 -5.43
CA VAL A 53 6.19 7.89 -5.80
C VAL A 53 6.61 7.37 -7.17
N THR A 54 5.96 6.33 -7.69
CA THR A 54 6.24 5.80 -9.02
C THR A 54 4.97 5.43 -9.78
N GLU A 55 5.05 5.53 -11.11
CA GLU A 55 4.03 5.09 -12.06
C GLU A 55 4.74 4.41 -13.25
N ASN A 56 4.39 3.15 -13.53
CA ASN A 56 5.05 2.29 -14.53
C ASN A 56 6.59 2.29 -14.40
N GLY A 57 7.09 2.17 -13.16
CA GLY A 57 8.52 2.18 -12.84
C GLY A 57 9.20 3.55 -12.95
N ARG A 58 8.51 4.60 -13.38
CA ARG A 58 9.06 5.96 -13.46
C ARG A 58 8.73 6.74 -12.21
N ALA A 59 9.71 7.51 -11.71
CA ALA A 59 9.50 8.39 -10.57
C ALA A 59 8.48 9.49 -10.91
N VAL A 60 7.53 9.70 -10.00
CA VAL A 60 6.59 10.82 -10.06
C VAL A 60 7.31 12.05 -9.50
N ALA A 61 7.34 13.12 -10.30
CA ALA A 61 7.88 14.42 -9.89
C ALA A 61 7.20 14.93 -8.62
N ALA A 62 7.92 15.68 -7.78
CA ALA A 62 7.44 16.05 -6.44
C ALA A 62 6.04 16.69 -6.43
N GLY A 63 5.75 17.60 -7.37
CA GLY A 63 4.44 18.25 -7.49
C GLY A 63 3.30 17.36 -8.01
N GLY A 64 3.61 16.18 -8.53
CA GLY A 64 2.62 15.19 -9.00
C GLY A 64 2.35 14.05 -8.03
N ARG A 65 3.05 14.01 -6.89
CA ARG A 65 2.88 12.97 -5.87
C ARG A 65 1.56 13.16 -5.14
N THR A 66 0.75 12.12 -5.10
CA THR A 66 -0.55 12.12 -4.44
C THR A 66 -0.43 11.49 -3.05
N PRO A 67 -0.98 12.11 -1.98
CA PRO A 67 -0.94 11.53 -0.65
C PRO A 67 -1.93 10.36 -0.52
N ILE A 68 -1.52 9.36 0.26
CA ILE A 68 -2.33 8.21 0.64
C ILE A 68 -2.34 8.07 2.16
N SER A 69 -3.50 7.77 2.74
CA SER A 69 -3.65 7.39 4.14
C SER A 69 -4.27 6.00 4.24
N VAL A 70 -3.81 5.20 5.20
CA VAL A 70 -4.31 3.84 5.43
C VAL A 70 -4.70 3.62 6.88
N ARG A 71 -5.72 2.81 7.12
CA ARG A 71 -6.12 2.32 8.45
C ARG A 71 -6.63 0.89 8.35
N GLY A 72 -6.48 0.10 9.40
CA GLY A 72 -7.05 -1.25 9.41
C GLY A 72 -6.47 -2.11 10.52
N THR A 73 -6.44 -3.42 10.29
CA THR A 73 -6.05 -4.40 11.29
C THR A 73 -5.10 -5.46 10.76
N VAL A 74 -4.31 -6.03 11.67
CA VAL A 74 -3.53 -7.24 11.44
C VAL A 74 -4.02 -8.36 12.37
N GLU A 75 -4.25 -9.53 11.78
CA GLU A 75 -4.71 -10.74 12.47
C GLU A 75 -3.90 -11.94 11.95
N GLY A 76 -3.03 -12.49 12.80
CA GLY A 76 -2.07 -13.52 12.39
C GLY A 76 -1.19 -13.02 11.23
N ASN A 77 -1.25 -13.71 10.09
CA ASN A 77 -0.49 -13.32 8.90
C ASN A 77 -1.23 -12.34 7.97
N ARG A 78 -2.47 -11.98 8.27
CA ARG A 78 -3.34 -11.22 7.37
C ARG A 78 -3.43 -9.76 7.80
N LEU A 79 -3.04 -8.87 6.90
CA LEU A 79 -3.18 -7.42 7.02
C LEU A 79 -4.35 -6.95 6.14
N THR A 80 -5.31 -6.28 6.75
CA THR A 80 -6.44 -5.67 6.06
C THR A 80 -6.39 -4.16 6.26
N LEU A 81 -6.28 -3.39 5.18
CA LEU A 81 -6.25 -1.92 5.22
C LEU A 81 -7.34 -1.34 4.34
N THR A 82 -8.04 -0.32 4.82
CA THR A 82 -8.72 0.65 3.97
C THR A 82 -7.77 1.79 3.65
N PHE A 83 -7.86 2.36 2.46
CA PHE A 83 -7.05 3.49 2.05
C PHE A 83 -7.88 4.60 1.43
N THR A 84 -7.35 5.82 1.53
CA THR A 84 -7.82 6.99 0.79
C THR A 84 -6.62 7.63 0.10
N GLU A 85 -6.65 7.75 -1.22
CA GLU A 85 -5.68 8.50 -2.02
C GLU A 85 -6.31 9.82 -2.49
N ARG A 86 -5.64 10.95 -2.25
CA ARG A 86 -6.12 12.26 -2.75
C ARG A 86 -5.46 12.58 -4.08
N GLY A 87 -6.11 12.16 -5.16
CA GLY A 87 -5.76 12.57 -6.52
C GLY A 87 -6.20 13.99 -6.84
N ALA A 88 -5.67 14.56 -7.93
CA ALA A 88 -5.95 15.93 -8.35
C ALA A 88 -7.43 16.23 -8.65
N ARG A 89 -8.20 15.22 -9.13
CA ARG A 89 -9.62 15.39 -9.48
C ARG A 89 -10.57 15.07 -8.32
N ARG A 90 -10.33 13.96 -7.64
CA ARG A 90 -11.18 13.47 -6.53
C ARG A 90 -10.40 12.51 -5.64
N PRO A 91 -10.78 12.39 -4.35
CA PRO A 91 -10.31 11.29 -3.53
C PRO A 91 -10.77 9.94 -4.12
N THR A 92 -9.91 8.95 -3.97
CA THR A 92 -10.18 7.56 -4.29
C THR A 92 -10.05 6.75 -3.02
N GLU A 93 -10.91 5.76 -2.86
CA GLU A 93 -10.92 4.88 -1.69
C GLU A 93 -10.83 3.43 -2.11
N GLY A 94 -10.31 2.59 -1.24
CA GLY A 94 -10.18 1.18 -1.53
C GLY A 94 -9.70 0.36 -0.37
N LYS A 95 -9.35 -0.89 -0.66
CA LYS A 95 -8.92 -1.88 0.32
C LYS A 95 -7.69 -2.63 -0.15
N PHE A 96 -6.77 -2.90 0.77
CA PHE A 96 -5.72 -3.89 0.63
C PHE A 96 -6.03 -5.09 1.53
N ILE A 97 -5.85 -6.30 1.00
CA ILE A 97 -5.82 -7.54 1.76
C ILE A 97 -4.49 -8.19 1.43
N LEU A 98 -3.57 -8.15 2.38
CA LEU A 98 -2.19 -8.62 2.24
C LEU A 98 -1.90 -9.72 3.24
N HIS A 99 -0.99 -10.62 2.89
CA HIS A 99 -0.52 -11.70 3.72
C HIS A 99 1.00 -11.61 3.87
N ARG A 100 1.49 -11.75 5.10
CA ARG A 100 2.93 -11.90 5.36
C ARG A 100 3.46 -13.13 4.63
N GLN A 101 4.59 -12.95 3.98
CA GLN A 101 5.34 -13.99 3.28
C GLN A 101 6.65 -14.24 4.03
N ASP A 102 7.28 -15.38 3.71
CA ASP A 102 8.63 -15.66 4.16
C ASP A 102 9.59 -14.56 3.68
N GLY A 103 10.49 -14.11 4.56
CA GLY A 103 11.40 -12.99 4.28
C GLY A 103 10.81 -11.58 4.51
N GLY A 104 9.65 -11.48 5.18
CA GLY A 104 9.12 -10.20 5.69
C GLY A 104 8.39 -9.33 4.67
N ALA A 105 8.17 -9.84 3.45
CA ALA A 105 7.34 -9.18 2.46
C ALA A 105 5.83 -9.37 2.75
N LEU A 106 5.01 -8.48 2.21
CA LEU A 106 3.55 -8.60 2.21
C LEU A 106 3.06 -8.77 0.78
N ARG A 107 2.14 -9.71 0.53
CA ARG A 107 1.54 -9.91 -0.81
C ARG A 107 0.05 -10.17 -0.73
N GLY A 108 -0.68 -9.72 -1.73
CA GLY A 108 -2.10 -10.00 -1.83
C GLY A 108 -2.76 -9.17 -2.91
N ARG A 109 -3.95 -8.64 -2.61
CA ARG A 109 -4.80 -7.96 -3.58
C ARG A 109 -5.29 -6.61 -3.08
N PHE A 110 -5.63 -5.75 -4.01
CA PHE A 110 -6.32 -4.50 -3.74
C PHE A 110 -7.58 -4.36 -4.60
N SER A 111 -8.50 -3.53 -4.11
CA SER A 111 -9.63 -2.99 -4.86
C SER A 111 -9.77 -1.49 -4.59
N SER A 112 -10.31 -0.76 -5.56
CA SER A 112 -10.37 0.70 -5.54
C SER A 112 -11.59 1.24 -6.29
N SER A 113 -12.15 2.35 -5.81
CA SER A 113 -13.25 3.06 -6.49
C SER A 113 -12.79 3.79 -7.76
N ALA A 114 -11.49 3.99 -7.97
CA ALA A 114 -10.96 4.56 -9.21
C ALA A 114 -11.21 3.59 -10.38
N ALA A 115 -12.21 3.92 -11.20
CA ALA A 115 -12.66 3.08 -12.32
C ALA A 115 -12.95 1.61 -11.94
N GLY A 116 -13.35 1.37 -10.69
CA GLY A 116 -13.57 0.01 -10.17
C GLY A 116 -12.34 -0.88 -10.29
N SER A 117 -11.13 -0.32 -10.10
CA SER A 117 -9.89 -1.04 -10.37
C SER A 117 -9.56 -2.06 -9.27
N SER A 118 -8.95 -3.18 -9.67
CA SER A 118 -8.45 -4.19 -8.74
C SER A 118 -7.23 -4.92 -9.33
N GLY A 119 -6.47 -5.58 -8.47
CA GLY A 119 -5.31 -6.36 -8.91
C GLY A 119 -4.40 -6.78 -7.77
N LEU A 120 -3.12 -6.99 -8.10
CA LEU A 120 -2.09 -7.46 -7.17
C LEU A 120 -1.48 -6.31 -6.38
N ALA A 121 -1.05 -6.62 -5.16
CA ALA A 121 -0.30 -5.72 -4.31
C ALA A 121 0.86 -6.47 -3.63
N GLU A 122 2.03 -5.87 -3.59
CA GLU A 122 3.23 -6.36 -2.88
C GLU A 122 3.85 -5.20 -2.09
N ALA A 123 4.27 -5.45 -0.85
CA ALA A 123 4.99 -4.48 -0.06
C ALA A 123 6.28 -5.05 0.54
N ARG A 124 7.31 -4.22 0.61
CA ARG A 124 8.58 -4.52 1.26
C ARG A 124 8.97 -3.41 2.23
N LYS A 125 9.41 -3.81 3.42
CA LYS A 125 9.88 -2.89 4.46
C LYS A 125 11.25 -2.35 4.05
N HIS A 126 11.47 -1.06 4.24
CA HIS A 126 12.81 -0.50 4.18
C HIS A 126 13.57 -0.97 5.42
N GLN A 127 14.64 -1.72 5.21
CA GLN A 127 15.62 -1.97 6.27
C GLN A 127 16.45 -0.68 6.40
N GLY A 128 16.26 0.01 7.53
CA GLY A 128 17.11 1.13 7.94
C GLY A 128 18.32 0.62 8.69
#